data_AF-A0A9P6H454-F1
#
_entry.id   AF-A0A9P6H454-F1
#
_cell.length_a   1.000
_cell.length_b   1.000
_cell.length_c   1.000
_cell.angle_alpha   90.00
_cell.angle_beta   90.00
_cell.angle_gamma   90.00
#
_symmetry.space_group_name_H-M   'P 1'
#
loop_
_entity.id
_entity.type
_entity.pdbx_description
1 polymer ?
#
loop_
_entity_poly.entity_id
_entity_poly.type
_entity_poly.pdbx_seq_one_letter_code
_entity_poly.pdbx_strand_id
1 'polypeptide(L)'
;PHATHTMPPKRCRWSTQDDQILVETLLTQKAAGNQAQSGWKTIVWSAVAAELKKVATDGQAEKTASKCNDHYCNLKSDFVLIKRLRDMSGFGWDDGRKLVTAADEQWEELAKACLKSIKWKSTPFPLYDEMFSLVDGIVATRSGA
;
A
#
# COMPACT_ATOMS: atom_id res chain seq x y z
N PRO A 1 -10.76 30.39 33.60
CA PRO A 1 -10.19 29.15 33.00
C PRO A 1 -10.74 28.99 31.58
N HIS A 2 -9.97 29.38 30.56
CA HIS A 2 -10.39 29.25 29.17
C HIS A 2 -10.22 27.80 28.73
N ALA A 3 -11.31 27.13 28.41
CA ALA A 3 -11.28 25.83 27.75
C ALA A 3 -10.81 26.03 26.31
N THR A 4 -9.59 25.61 26.00
CA THR A 4 -9.12 25.51 24.62
C THR A 4 -9.89 24.39 23.93
N HIS A 5 -10.83 24.76 23.06
CA HIS A 5 -11.44 23.85 22.11
C HIS A 5 -10.38 23.47 21.07
N THR A 6 -9.58 22.46 21.38
CA THR A 6 -8.67 21.85 20.40
C THR A 6 -9.54 21.15 19.36
N MET A 7 -9.79 21.81 18.23
CA MET A 7 -10.37 21.15 17.06
C MET A 7 -9.56 19.88 16.78
N PRO A 8 -10.21 18.72 16.60
CA PRO A 8 -9.47 17.50 16.27
C PRO A 8 -8.64 17.76 15.00
N PRO A 9 -7.36 17.36 14.97
CA PRO A 9 -6.52 17.58 13.80
C PRO A 9 -7.23 16.97 12.58
N LYS A 10 -7.34 17.75 11.49
CA LYS A 10 -7.84 17.24 10.21
C LYS A 10 -6.98 16.02 9.85
N ARG A 11 -7.56 14.82 9.90
CA ARG A 11 -6.84 13.58 9.59
C ARG A 11 -6.84 13.37 8.08
N CYS A 12 -5.67 13.10 7.51
CA CYS A 12 -5.60 12.57 6.15
C CYS A 12 -6.27 11.20 6.15
N ARG A 13 -7.43 11.09 5.50
CA ARG A 13 -8.17 9.85 5.36
C ARG A 13 -7.90 9.30 3.96
N TRP A 14 -7.37 8.09 3.92
CA TRP A 14 -7.13 7.35 2.68
C TRP A 14 -8.31 6.43 2.45
N SER A 15 -8.89 6.54 1.26
CA SER A 15 -9.95 5.67 0.77
C SER A 15 -9.41 4.73 -0.29
N THR A 16 -10.15 3.67 -0.61
CA THR A 16 -9.79 2.75 -1.70
C THR A 16 -9.59 3.48 -3.04
N GLN A 17 -10.36 4.55 -3.29
CA GLN A 17 -10.19 5.39 -4.48
C GLN A 17 -8.86 6.16 -4.44
N ASP A 18 -8.44 6.65 -3.28
CA ASP A 18 -7.14 7.30 -3.12
C ASP A 18 -5.99 6.33 -3.34
N ASP A 19 -6.12 5.11 -2.82
CA ASP A 19 -5.13 4.06 -2.99
C ASP A 19 -4.98 3.68 -4.47
N GLN A 20 -6.10 3.57 -5.20
CA GLN A 20 -6.11 3.33 -6.65
C GLN A 20 -5.41 4.46 -7.41
N ILE A 21 -5.78 5.71 -7.17
CA ILE A 21 -5.16 6.87 -7.85
C ILE A 21 -3.67 6.93 -7.58
N LEU A 22 -3.26 6.68 -6.33
CA LEU A 22 -1.86 6.64 -5.96
C LEU A 22 -1.11 5.58 -6.76
N VAL A 23 -1.62 4.35 -6.77
CA VAL A 23 -0.95 3.21 -7.44
C VAL A 23 -0.95 3.38 -8.97
N GLU A 24 -2.04 3.84 -9.57
CA GLU A 24 -2.15 4.12 -11.00
C GLU A 24 -1.19 5.23 -11.45
N THR A 25 -1.10 6.31 -10.67
CA THR A 25 -0.15 7.38 -10.94
C THR A 25 1.28 6.87 -10.85
N LEU A 26 1.59 6.04 -9.85
CA LEU A 26 2.91 5.41 -9.74
C LEU A 26 3.21 4.51 -10.95
N LEU A 27 2.26 3.70 -11.42
CA LEU A 27 2.45 2.86 -12.60
C LEU A 27 2.77 3.69 -13.84
N THR A 28 2.06 4.80 -14.03
CA THR A 28 2.33 5.77 -15.11
C THR A 28 3.73 6.36 -14.99
N GLN A 29 4.14 6.75 -13.77
CA GLN A 29 5.46 7.32 -13.51
C GLN A 29 6.58 6.28 -13.66
N LYS A 30 6.31 5.00 -13.38
CA LYS A 30 7.23 3.89 -13.64
C LYS A 30 7.45 3.72 -15.14
N ALA A 31 6.38 3.71 -15.94
CA ALA A 31 6.46 3.64 -17.40
C ALA A 31 7.23 4.83 -17.99
N ALA A 32 7.13 6.01 -17.37
CA ALA A 32 7.90 7.19 -17.73
C ALA A 32 9.38 7.16 -17.26
N GLY A 33 9.85 6.09 -16.62
CA GLY A 33 11.24 5.96 -16.15
C GLY A 33 11.59 6.81 -14.92
N ASN A 34 10.60 7.22 -14.13
CA ASN A 34 10.81 8.01 -12.91
C ASN A 34 11.01 7.16 -11.65
N GLN A 35 11.19 5.86 -11.83
CA GLN A 35 11.54 4.90 -10.79
C GLN A 35 12.98 4.43 -10.99
N ALA A 36 13.83 4.61 -9.97
CA ALA A 36 15.20 4.13 -9.93
C ALA A 36 15.33 2.95 -8.94
N GLN A 37 16.47 2.25 -8.93
CA GLN A 37 16.74 1.21 -7.93
C GLN A 37 16.69 1.75 -6.50
N SER A 38 17.09 3.02 -6.31
CA SER A 38 17.03 3.74 -5.03
C SER A 38 15.62 4.24 -4.67
N GLY A 39 14.61 3.99 -5.50
CA GLY A 39 13.21 4.34 -5.25
C GLY A 39 12.65 5.37 -6.23
N TRP A 40 11.60 6.07 -5.80
CA TRP A 40 10.90 7.07 -6.60
C TRP A 40 11.56 8.44 -6.53
N LYS A 41 11.63 9.14 -7.66
CA LYS A 41 12.04 10.56 -7.67
C LYS A 41 11.02 11.42 -6.91
N THR A 42 11.47 12.49 -6.27
CA THR A 42 10.58 13.40 -5.50
C THR A 42 9.42 13.96 -6.33
N ILE A 43 9.64 14.23 -7.62
CA ILE A 43 8.62 14.73 -8.56
C ILE A 43 7.43 13.78 -8.72
N VAL A 44 7.64 12.47 -8.53
CA VAL A 44 6.58 11.46 -8.60
C VAL A 44 5.55 11.69 -7.51
N TRP A 45 6.00 11.96 -6.28
CA TRP A 45 5.11 12.21 -5.15
C TRP A 45 4.33 13.51 -5.31
N SER A 46 4.92 14.53 -5.93
CA SER A 46 4.22 15.76 -6.30
C SER A 46 3.14 15.51 -7.35
N ALA A 47 3.39 14.64 -8.33
CA ALA A 47 2.38 14.24 -9.32
C ALA A 47 1.22 13.48 -8.66
N VAL A 48 1.52 12.52 -7.77
CA VAL A 48 0.49 11.79 -6.99
C VAL A 48 -0.36 12.76 -6.16
N ALA A 49 0.27 13.69 -5.44
CA ALA A 49 -0.44 14.68 -4.65
C ALA A 49 -1.36 15.57 -5.51
N ALA A 50 -0.94 15.92 -6.73
CA ALA A 50 -1.75 16.69 -7.66
C ALA A 50 -2.99 15.91 -8.14
N GLU A 51 -2.86 14.63 -8.47
CA GLU A 51 -4.00 13.79 -8.86
C GLU A 51 -4.97 13.59 -7.68
N LEU A 52 -4.45 13.31 -6.48
CA LEU A 52 -5.27 13.18 -5.28
C LEU A 52 -5.99 14.47 -4.90
N LYS A 53 -5.42 15.63 -5.23
CA LYS A 53 -6.08 16.94 -5.02
C LYS A 53 -7.31 17.11 -5.91
N LYS A 54 -7.34 16.52 -7.11
CA LYS A 54 -8.49 16.60 -8.04
C LYS A 54 -9.73 15.88 -7.49
N VAL A 55 -9.52 14.83 -6.71
CA VAL A 55 -10.59 14.01 -6.09
C VAL A 55 -10.77 14.30 -4.60
N ALA A 56 -9.97 15.20 -4.04
CA ALA A 56 -10.04 15.53 -2.62
C ALA A 56 -11.41 16.10 -2.27
N THR A 57 -12.04 15.54 -1.25
CA THR A 57 -13.33 16.02 -0.75
C THR A 57 -13.10 17.17 0.23
N ASP A 58 -13.99 18.17 0.19
CA ASP A 58 -13.92 19.34 1.07
C ASP A 58 -13.86 18.92 2.55
N GLY A 59 -12.93 19.53 3.31
CA GLY A 59 -12.74 19.24 4.73
C GLY A 59 -11.66 18.20 5.09
N GLN A 60 -11.07 17.48 4.13
CA GLN A 60 -9.92 16.59 4.40
C GLN A 60 -8.60 17.36 4.52
N ALA A 61 -7.63 16.81 5.27
CA ALA A 61 -6.27 17.34 5.28
C ALA A 61 -5.58 17.08 3.94
N GLU A 62 -4.71 18.02 3.53
CA GLU A 62 -3.98 17.95 2.28
C GLU A 62 -3.13 16.67 2.19
N LYS A 63 -3.29 15.93 1.09
CA LYS A 63 -2.48 14.76 0.75
C LYS A 63 -1.17 15.23 0.13
N THR A 64 -0.24 15.70 0.97
CA THR A 64 1.07 16.19 0.51
C THR A 64 1.91 15.06 -0.08
N ALA A 65 2.92 15.42 -0.88
CA ALA A 65 3.89 14.47 -1.44
C ALA A 65 4.49 13.52 -0.38
N SER A 66 4.85 14.06 0.79
CA SER A 66 5.38 13.26 1.91
C SER A 66 4.36 12.27 2.46
N LYS A 67 3.08 12.66 2.55
CA LYS A 67 1.99 11.77 2.98
C LYS A 67 1.73 10.67 1.95
N CYS A 68 1.82 10.99 0.67
CA CYS A 68 1.71 9.99 -0.41
C CYS A 68 2.84 8.96 -0.32
N ASN A 69 4.08 9.40 -0.08
CA ASN A 69 5.21 8.49 0.09
C ASN A 69 5.06 7.59 1.33
N ASP A 70 4.69 8.15 2.48
CA ASP A 70 4.45 7.39 3.70
C ASP A 70 3.35 6.33 3.51
N HIS A 71 2.25 6.73 2.87
CA HIS A 71 1.15 5.84 2.55
C HIS A 71 1.55 4.72 1.59
N TYR A 72 2.33 5.03 0.55
CA TYR A 72 2.89 4.01 -0.34
C TYR A 72 3.82 3.04 0.41
N CYS A 73 4.65 3.53 1.33
CA CYS A 73 5.51 2.66 2.14
C CYS A 73 4.68 1.67 2.99
N ASN A 74 3.54 2.12 3.52
CA ASN A 74 2.60 1.25 4.22
C ASN A 74 1.98 0.21 3.27
N LEU A 75 1.45 0.64 2.12
CA LEU A 75 0.90 -0.28 1.10
C LEU A 75 1.94 -1.30 0.62
N LYS A 76 3.18 -0.88 0.41
CA LYS A 76 4.29 -1.77 0.03
C LYS A 76 4.59 -2.78 1.13
N SER A 77 4.60 -2.36 2.39
CA SER A 77 4.82 -3.25 3.54
C SER A 77 3.72 -4.29 3.66
N ASP A 78 2.47 -3.85 3.48
CA ASP A 78 1.29 -4.72 3.44
C ASP A 78 1.35 -5.71 2.28
N PHE A 79 1.71 -5.26 1.08
CA PHE A 79 1.93 -6.11 -0.09
C PHE A 79 3.04 -7.15 0.15
N VAL A 80 4.19 -6.76 0.69
CA VAL A 80 5.30 -7.68 0.99
C VAL A 80 4.85 -8.74 2.00
N LEU A 81 4.08 -8.35 3.01
CA LEU A 81 3.49 -9.29 3.96
C LEU A 81 2.57 -10.28 3.25
N ILE A 82 1.61 -9.81 2.45
CA ILE A 82 0.68 -10.67 1.69
C ILE A 82 1.43 -11.61 0.74
N LYS A 83 2.44 -11.09 0.02
CA LYS A 83 3.30 -11.89 -0.86
C LYS A 83 4.02 -12.99 -0.07
N ARG A 84 4.54 -12.70 1.12
CA ARG A 84 5.14 -13.70 2.01
C ARG A 84 4.13 -14.72 2.50
N LEU A 85 2.91 -14.30 2.84
CA LEU A 85 1.84 -15.23 3.22
C LEU A 85 1.55 -16.20 2.10
N ARG A 86 1.40 -15.69 0.86
CA ARG A 86 1.14 -16.51 -0.33
C ARG A 86 2.28 -17.48 -0.66
N ASP A 87 3.52 -17.14 -0.31
CA ASP A 87 4.71 -18.00 -0.50
C ASP A 87 4.85 -19.06 0.62
N MET A 88 4.11 -18.92 1.72
CA MET A 88 4.14 -19.85 2.84
C MET A 88 3.40 -21.14 2.50
N SER A 89 3.98 -22.29 2.85
CA SER A 89 3.31 -23.58 2.71
C SER A 89 1.99 -23.59 3.48
N GLY A 90 0.92 -24.11 2.86
CA GLY A 90 -0.42 -24.16 3.47
C GLY A 90 -1.26 -22.89 3.27
N PHE A 91 -0.68 -21.83 2.70
CA PHE A 91 -1.39 -20.63 2.29
C PHE A 91 -1.59 -20.62 0.77
N GLY A 92 -2.66 -19.96 0.35
CA GLY A 92 -3.09 -19.79 -1.02
C GLY A 92 -3.61 -18.37 -1.27
N TRP A 93 -4.17 -18.18 -2.46
CA TRP A 93 -4.69 -16.89 -2.91
C TRP A 93 -6.01 -17.09 -3.65
N ASP A 94 -7.03 -16.34 -3.24
CA ASP A 94 -8.29 -16.20 -3.96
C ASP A 94 -8.20 -14.96 -4.84
N ASP A 95 -8.07 -15.16 -6.15
CA ASP A 95 -7.93 -14.05 -7.09
C ASP A 95 -9.24 -13.25 -7.26
N GLY A 96 -10.40 -13.90 -7.16
CA GLY A 96 -11.70 -13.23 -7.28
C GLY A 96 -11.99 -12.30 -6.11
N ARG A 97 -11.53 -12.65 -4.92
CA ARG A 97 -11.65 -11.83 -3.70
C ARG A 97 -10.41 -11.00 -3.41
N LYS A 98 -9.31 -11.24 -4.13
CA LYS A 98 -7.98 -10.69 -3.85
C LYS A 98 -7.61 -10.86 -2.38
N LEU A 99 -7.74 -12.08 -1.88
CA LEU A 99 -7.66 -12.42 -0.45
C LEU A 99 -6.74 -13.62 -0.22
N VAL A 100 -6.01 -13.62 0.88
CA VAL A 100 -5.20 -14.77 1.30
C VAL A 100 -6.12 -15.86 1.84
N THR A 101 -5.94 -17.09 1.35
CA THR A 101 -6.70 -18.26 1.80
C THR A 101 -5.78 -19.23 2.52
N ALA A 102 -6.23 -19.81 3.63
CA ALA A 102 -5.53 -20.88 4.34
C ALA A 102 -6.51 -21.55 5.31
N ALA A 103 -6.15 -22.72 5.83
CA ALA A 103 -6.90 -23.36 6.91
C ALA A 103 -6.81 -22.53 8.21
N ASP A 104 -7.83 -22.64 9.07
CA ASP A 104 -7.85 -21.94 10.36
C ASP A 104 -6.62 -22.25 11.21
N GLU A 105 -6.17 -23.52 11.22
CA GLU A 105 -4.97 -23.96 11.94
C GLU A 105 -3.70 -23.21 11.50
N GLN A 106 -3.57 -22.93 10.19
CA GLN A 106 -2.44 -22.17 9.65
C GLN A 106 -2.49 -20.71 10.08
N TRP A 107 -3.70 -20.11 10.12
CA TRP A 107 -3.88 -18.75 10.65
C TRP A 107 -3.61 -18.68 12.15
N GLU A 108 -3.98 -19.70 12.93
CA GLU A 108 -3.71 -19.76 14.37
C GLU A 108 -2.21 -19.89 14.66
N GLU A 109 -1.48 -20.69 13.89
CA GLU A 109 -0.02 -20.77 14.01
C GLU A 109 0.64 -19.43 13.65
N LEU A 110 0.23 -18.83 12.54
CA LEU A 110 0.73 -17.53 12.12
C LEU A 110 0.40 -16.42 13.13
N ALA A 111 -0.74 -16.48 13.82
CA ALA A 111 -1.13 -15.51 14.85
C ALA A 111 -0.13 -15.49 16.01
N LYS A 112 0.43 -16.66 16.37
CA LYS A 112 1.46 -16.78 17.42
C LYS A 112 2.75 -16.04 17.04
N ALA A 113 3.06 -15.98 15.74
CA ALA A 113 4.27 -15.31 15.24
C ALA A 113 4.02 -13.83 14.87
N CYS A 114 2.86 -13.51 14.29
CA CYS A 114 2.57 -12.18 13.76
C CYS A 114 1.07 -11.86 13.74
N LEU A 115 0.54 -11.32 14.84
CA LEU A 115 -0.88 -10.90 14.94
C LEU A 115 -1.31 -9.91 13.84
N LYS A 116 -0.39 -9.07 13.33
CA LYS A 116 -0.69 -8.11 12.27
C LYS A 116 -1.11 -8.77 10.95
N SER A 117 -0.67 -10.00 10.70
CA SER A 117 -0.98 -10.73 9.46
C SER A 117 -2.41 -11.27 9.44
N ILE A 118 -3.02 -11.49 10.61
CA ILE A 118 -4.37 -12.04 10.74
C ILE A 118 -5.44 -11.12 10.15
N LYS A 119 -5.17 -9.81 10.08
CA LYS A 119 -6.07 -8.88 9.37
C LYS A 119 -6.34 -9.32 7.93
N TRP A 120 -5.35 -9.93 7.27
CA TRP A 120 -5.45 -10.37 5.87
C TRP A 120 -6.26 -11.65 5.66
N LYS A 121 -6.72 -12.29 6.74
CA LYS A 121 -7.70 -13.40 6.66
C LYS A 121 -9.05 -12.94 6.11
N SER A 122 -9.44 -11.70 6.42
CA SER A 122 -10.75 -11.12 6.04
C SER A 122 -10.65 -9.78 5.31
N THR A 123 -9.44 -9.27 5.10
CA THR A 123 -9.22 -7.98 4.42
C THR A 123 -8.76 -8.24 2.99
N PRO A 124 -9.56 -7.92 1.96
CA PRO A 124 -9.10 -8.04 0.59
C PRO A 124 -8.04 -6.98 0.29
N PHE A 125 -7.12 -7.30 -0.60
CA PHE A 125 -6.10 -6.39 -1.10
C PHE A 125 -6.24 -6.27 -2.63
N PRO A 126 -7.20 -5.47 -3.12
CA PRO A 126 -7.52 -5.41 -4.55
C PRO A 126 -6.39 -4.89 -5.42
N LEU A 127 -5.43 -4.16 -4.82
CA LEU A 127 -4.28 -3.56 -5.50
C LEU A 127 -3.08 -4.52 -5.61
N TYR A 128 -3.28 -5.81 -5.40
CA TYR A 128 -2.17 -6.77 -5.33
C TYR A 128 -1.36 -6.81 -6.62
N ASP A 129 -2.02 -6.91 -7.77
CA ASP A 129 -1.38 -7.06 -9.08
C ASP A 129 -0.65 -5.78 -9.51
N GLU A 130 -1.24 -4.63 -9.24
CA GLU A 130 -0.64 -3.33 -9.49
C GLU A 130 0.57 -3.10 -8.58
N MET A 131 0.47 -3.43 -7.29
CA MET A 131 1.59 -3.36 -6.36
C MET A 131 2.69 -4.36 -6.74
N PHE A 132 2.34 -5.56 -7.19
CA PHE A 132 3.29 -6.52 -7.73
C PHE A 132 4.02 -5.91 -8.92
N SER A 133 3.29 -5.33 -9.87
CA SER A 133 3.87 -4.68 -11.05
C SER A 133 4.80 -3.54 -10.69
N LEU A 134 4.51 -2.75 -9.64
CA LEU A 134 5.37 -1.68 -9.15
C LEU A 134 6.67 -2.21 -8.51
N VAL A 135 6.56 -3.25 -7.68
CA VAL A 135 7.66 -3.78 -6.86
C VAL A 135 8.55 -4.78 -7.62
N ASP A 136 7.98 -5.65 -8.44
CA ASP A 136 8.66 -6.77 -9.11
C ASP A 136 9.79 -6.28 -10.03
N GLY A 137 9.57 -5.19 -10.76
CA GLY A 137 10.63 -4.56 -11.59
C GLY A 137 11.76 -3.82 -10.83
N ILE A 138 11.72 -3.73 -9.50
CA ILE A 138 12.87 -3.25 -8.69
C ILE A 138 13.73 -4.43 -8.22
N VAL A 139 13.12 -5.59 -8.04
CA VAL A 139 13.75 -6.78 -7.43
C VAL A 139 14.57 -7.59 -8.44
N ALA A 140 14.76 -7.09 -9.66
CA ALA A 140 15.61 -7.71 -10.68
C ALA A 140 17.07 -7.23 -10.62
N THR A 141 17.78 -7.37 -9.48
CA THR A 141 19.24 -7.64 -9.50
C THR A 141 19.75 -8.17 -8.14
N ARG A 142 19.73 -9.49 -7.97
CA ARG A 142 20.90 -10.22 -7.47
C ARG A 142 20.96 -11.57 -8.17
N SER A 143 21.14 -11.53 -9.49
CA SER A 143 21.79 -12.64 -10.19
C SER A 143 23.26 -12.66 -9.76
N GLY A 144 23.74 -13.86 -9.48
CA GLY A 144 24.93 -14.12 -8.69
C GLY A 144 26.27 -13.78 -9.32
N ALA A 145 27.25 -13.80 -8.43
CA ALA A 145 28.59 -14.36 -8.62
C ALA A 145 28.99 -14.95 -7.26
#